data_AF-A0A840I364-F1
#
_entry.id   AF-A0A840I364-F1
#
_cell.length_a   1.000
_cell.length_b   1.000
_cell.length_c   1.000
_cell.angle_alpha   90.00
_cell.angle_beta   90.00
_cell.angle_gamma   90.00
#
_symmetry.space_group_name_H-M   'P 1'
#
loop_
_entity.id
_entity.type
_entity.pdbx_description
1 polymer ?
#
loop_
_entity_poly.entity_id
_entity_poly.type
_entity_poly.pdbx_seq_one_letter_code
_entity_poly.pdbx_strand_id
1 'polypeptide(L)'
;MKRLLLALPLAACATAEEAPPTGVTLRTVPEKAHVRFEDGTTCTTPCRAEIAEPIGVTIAKAGYEPVRTDVAPSAEAMLFTLVPVGRSQDVEEEALPEL
;
A
#
# COMPACT_ATOMS: atom_id res chain seq x y z
N MET A 1 -24.75 52.89 36.68
CA MET A 1 -23.66 51.89 36.80
C MET A 1 -23.94 50.76 35.82
N LYS A 2 -23.23 50.74 34.68
CA LYS A 2 -23.52 49.88 33.52
C LYS A 2 -22.56 48.69 33.55
N ARG A 3 -23.05 47.49 33.90
CA ARG A 3 -22.26 46.25 33.98
C ARG A 3 -22.00 45.74 32.56
N LEU A 4 -20.74 45.80 32.13
CA LEU A 4 -20.23 45.16 30.92
C LEU A 4 -20.14 43.64 31.21
N LEU A 5 -21.02 42.84 30.62
CA LEU A 5 -20.83 41.38 30.57
C LEU A 5 -19.83 41.07 29.45
N LEU A 6 -18.63 40.62 29.83
CA LEU A 6 -17.67 40.00 28.92
C LEU A 6 -18.22 38.63 28.50
N ALA A 7 -18.59 38.50 27.22
CA ALA A 7 -18.85 37.21 26.59
C ALA A 7 -17.51 36.57 26.24
N LEU A 8 -17.15 35.49 26.94
CA LEU A 8 -16.03 34.61 26.57
C LEU A 8 -16.49 33.73 25.39
N PRO A 9 -15.87 33.82 24.20
CA PRO A 9 -16.10 32.83 23.16
C PRO A 9 -15.44 31.51 23.60
N LEU A 10 -16.26 30.50 23.87
CA LEU A 10 -15.82 29.12 24.02
C LEU A 10 -15.23 28.67 22.68
N ALA A 11 -13.90 28.69 22.57
CA ALA A 11 -13.18 27.99 21.52
C ALA A 11 -13.43 26.48 21.72
N ALA A 12 -14.41 25.95 21.00
CA ALA A 12 -14.61 24.51 20.92
C ALA A 12 -13.41 23.92 20.18
N CYS A 13 -12.53 23.22 20.91
CA CYS A 13 -11.55 22.33 20.30
C CYS A 13 -12.34 21.25 19.57
N ALA A 14 -12.43 21.36 18.25
CA ALA A 14 -12.83 20.26 17.40
C ALA A 14 -11.71 19.21 17.47
N THR A 15 -11.84 18.27 18.39
CA THR A 15 -11.04 17.05 18.37
C THR A 15 -11.43 16.31 17.10
N ALA A 16 -10.53 16.29 16.11
CA ALA A 16 -10.73 15.46 14.93
C ALA A 16 -10.81 13.99 15.41
N GLU A 17 -11.96 13.35 15.19
CA GLU A 17 -12.09 11.90 15.38
C GLU A 17 -11.27 11.21 14.27
N GLU A 18 -10.13 10.63 14.65
CA GLU A 18 -9.40 9.71 13.78
C GLU A 18 -10.26 8.46 13.53
N ALA A 19 -10.38 8.05 12.27
CA ALA A 19 -11.13 6.85 11.91
C ALA A 19 -10.45 5.61 12.51
N PRO A 20 -11.21 4.64 13.04
CA PRO A 20 -10.62 3.42 13.59
C PRO A 20 -9.89 2.63 12.48
N PRO A 21 -8.72 2.02 12.79
CA PRO A 21 -7.99 1.23 11.81
C PRO A 21 -8.84 0.06 11.31
N THR A 22 -8.88 -0.12 9.99
CA THR A 22 -9.57 -1.24 9.36
C THR A 22 -8.56 -2.34 9.04
N GLY A 23 -8.86 -3.57 9.43
CA GLY A 23 -8.02 -4.72 9.13
C GLY A 23 -8.16 -5.15 7.66
N VAL A 24 -7.14 -4.93 6.85
CA VAL A 24 -7.08 -5.29 5.43
C VAL A 24 -6.22 -6.55 5.24
N THR A 25 -6.72 -7.53 4.50
CA THR A 25 -5.97 -8.74 4.14
C THR A 25 -5.31 -8.58 2.77
N LEU A 26 -3.98 -8.59 2.72
CA LEU A 26 -3.20 -8.53 1.48
C LEU A 26 -2.88 -9.94 0.99
N ARG A 27 -3.25 -10.24 -0.26
CA ARG A 27 -2.99 -11.52 -0.95
C ARG A 27 -2.28 -11.26 -2.26
N THR A 28 -1.46 -12.21 -2.70
CA THR A 28 -0.82 -12.15 -4.02
C THR A 28 -0.97 -13.43 -4.80
N VAL A 29 -0.90 -13.33 -6.13
CA VAL A 29 -0.75 -14.45 -7.06
C VAL A 29 0.53 -14.21 -7.88
N PRO A 30 1.57 -15.06 -7.74
CA PRO A 30 1.67 -16.16 -6.78
C PRO A 30 1.77 -15.70 -5.33
N GLU A 31 1.43 -16.60 -4.40
CA GLU A 31 1.51 -16.35 -2.94
C GLU A 31 2.95 -16.14 -2.45
N LYS A 32 3.13 -15.74 -1.19
CA LYS A 32 4.43 -15.51 -0.55
C LYS A 32 5.24 -14.41 -1.23
N ALA A 33 4.59 -13.28 -1.46
CA ALA A 33 5.26 -12.03 -1.82
C ALA A 33 5.62 -11.25 -0.55
N HIS A 34 6.74 -10.53 -0.58
CA HIS A 34 7.14 -9.64 0.49
C HIS A 34 6.43 -8.30 0.30
N VAL A 35 5.75 -7.83 1.34
CA VAL A 35 5.13 -6.51 1.40
C VAL A 35 5.97 -5.64 2.31
N ARG A 36 6.30 -4.44 1.85
CA ARG A 36 6.93 -3.38 2.64
C ARG A 36 6.04 -2.16 2.59
N PHE A 37 5.63 -1.69 3.76
CA PHE A 37 4.86 -0.47 3.93
C PHE A 37 5.80 0.73 4.07
N GLU A 38 5.32 1.93 3.79
CA GLU A 38 6.09 3.17 3.92
C GLU A 38 6.52 3.48 5.36
N ASP A 39 5.75 3.03 6.35
CA ASP A 39 6.10 3.11 7.78
C ASP A 39 7.27 2.18 8.18
N GLY A 40 7.78 1.38 7.24
CA GLY A 40 8.86 0.44 7.44
C GLY A 40 8.43 -0.94 7.93
N THR A 41 7.14 -1.14 8.22
CA THR A 41 6.61 -2.46 8.55
C THR A 41 6.70 -3.39 7.33
N THR A 42 6.80 -4.69 7.60
CA THR A 42 6.90 -5.70 6.54
C THR A 42 6.08 -6.93 6.89
N CYS A 43 5.54 -7.58 5.86
CA CYS A 43 4.91 -8.89 6.00
C CYS A 43 5.12 -9.75 4.75
N THR A 44 4.68 -11.00 4.83
CA THR A 44 4.66 -11.92 3.68
C THR A 44 3.23 -12.36 3.42
N THR A 45 2.78 -12.26 2.17
CA THR A 45 1.40 -12.58 1.80
C THR A 45 1.12 -14.09 1.84
N PRO A 46 -0.08 -14.53 2.28
CA PRO A 46 -1.18 -13.69 2.78
C PRO A 46 -0.91 -13.12 4.18
N CYS A 47 -1.10 -11.82 4.37
CA CYS A 47 -0.98 -11.14 5.68
C CYS A 47 -2.13 -10.16 5.92
N ARG A 48 -2.47 -9.93 7.19
CA ARG A 48 -3.43 -8.92 7.63
C ARG A 48 -2.67 -7.70 8.15
N ALA A 49 -3.05 -6.51 7.71
CA ALA A 49 -2.51 -5.24 8.16
C ALA A 49 -3.62 -4.34 8.68
N GLU A 50 -3.34 -3.55 9.71
CA GLU A 50 -4.26 -2.56 10.25
C GLU A 50 -3.96 -1.21 9.60
N ILE A 51 -4.92 -0.68 8.84
CA ILE A 51 -4.73 0.53 8.04
C ILE A 51 -5.77 1.56 8.46
N ALA A 52 -5.31 2.70 8.97
CA ALA A 52 -6.15 3.82 9.37
C ALA A 52 -6.31 4.84 8.23
N GLU A 53 -5.24 5.07 7.47
CA GLU A 53 -5.18 6.00 6.34
C GLU A 53 -4.53 5.32 5.13
N PRO A 54 -4.77 5.81 3.89
CA PRO A 54 -4.05 5.30 2.72
C PRO A 54 -2.53 5.34 2.93
N ILE A 55 -1.89 4.20 2.73
CA ILE A 55 -0.44 4.04 2.90
C ILE A 55 0.19 3.40 1.67
N GLY A 56 1.34 3.91 1.26
CA GLY A 56 2.12 3.33 0.18
C GLY A 56 2.67 1.96 0.56
N VAL A 57 2.60 1.02 -0.36
CA VAL A 57 3.17 -0.32 -0.23
C VAL A 57 3.99 -0.69 -1.45
N THR A 58 5.08 -1.40 -1.20
CA THR A 58 5.86 -2.11 -2.22
C THR A 58 5.69 -3.61 -2.02
N ILE A 59 5.19 -4.29 -3.05
CA ILE A 59 4.98 -5.73 -3.06
C ILE A 59 5.97 -6.34 -4.05
N ALA A 60 6.83 -7.23 -3.56
CA ALA A 60 7.89 -7.82 -4.36
C ALA A 60 7.99 -9.33 -4.15
N LYS A 61 8.31 -10.05 -5.23
CA LYS A 61 8.60 -11.48 -5.19
C LYS A 61 9.71 -11.80 -6.18
N ALA A 62 10.64 -12.68 -5.79
CA ALA A 62 11.72 -13.12 -6.68
C ALA A 62 11.14 -13.72 -7.98
N GLY A 63 11.64 -13.25 -9.13
CA GLY A 63 11.16 -13.64 -10.45
C GLY A 63 9.93 -12.88 -10.95
N TYR A 64 9.48 -11.84 -10.24
CA TYR A 64 8.34 -11.01 -10.61
C TYR A 64 8.66 -9.52 -10.52
N GLU A 65 7.92 -8.72 -11.28
CA GLU A 65 7.97 -7.26 -11.23
C GLU A 65 7.44 -6.74 -9.89
N PRO A 66 8.14 -5.78 -9.25
CA PRO A 66 7.65 -5.19 -8.01
C PRO A 66 6.48 -4.24 -8.28
N VAL A 67 5.40 -4.39 -7.52
CA VAL A 67 4.23 -3.51 -7.56
C VAL A 67 4.39 -2.43 -6.49
N ARG A 68 4.19 -1.16 -6.87
CA ARG A 68 4.12 -0.02 -5.95
C ARG A 68 2.74 0.60 -6.06
N THR A 69 2.02 0.69 -4.95
CA THR A 69 0.62 1.14 -4.93
C THR A 69 0.24 1.59 -3.54
N ASP A 70 -0.91 2.27 -3.41
CA ASP A 70 -1.45 2.68 -2.12
C ASP A 70 -2.55 1.71 -1.69
N VAL A 71 -2.55 1.36 -0.41
CA VAL A 71 -3.58 0.54 0.21
C VAL A 71 -4.42 1.44 1.10
N ALA A 72 -5.71 1.54 0.79
CA ALA A 72 -6.68 2.29 1.57
C ALA A 72 -7.53 1.37 2.46
N PRO A 73 -8.12 1.88 3.55
CA PRO A 73 -9.08 1.14 4.38
C PRO A 73 -10.45 1.01 3.70
N SER A 74 -10.48 0.47 2.48
CA SER A 74 -11.68 0.42 1.63
C SER A 74 -12.22 -1.00 1.42
N ALA A 75 -11.41 -2.04 1.68
CA ALA A 75 -11.79 -3.43 1.47
C ALA A 75 -11.18 -4.37 2.53
N GLU A 76 -11.95 -5.38 2.95
CA GLU A 76 -11.48 -6.42 3.89
C GLU A 76 -10.31 -7.25 3.31
N ALA A 77 -10.24 -7.37 1.98
CA ALA A 77 -9.16 -8.07 1.29
C ALA A 77 -8.78 -7.42 -0.06
N MET A 78 -7.48 -7.38 -0.35
CA MET A 78 -6.91 -6.95 -1.62
C MET A 78 -6.06 -8.06 -2.23
N LEU A 79 -6.24 -8.29 -3.54
CA LEU A 79 -5.52 -9.31 -4.31
C LEU A 79 -4.65 -8.65 -5.38
N PHE A 80 -3.35 -8.96 -5.36
CA PHE A 80 -2.40 -8.45 -6.36
C PHE A 80 -1.87 -9.60 -7.22
N THR A 81 -2.04 -9.49 -8.53
CA THR A 81 -1.45 -10.43 -9.49
C THR A 81 -0.10 -9.88 -9.92
N LEU A 82 0.98 -10.63 -9.67
CA LEU A 82 2.33 -10.24 -10.02
C LEU A 82 2.67 -10.70 -11.44
N VAL A 83 3.37 -9.85 -12.18
CA VAL A 83 3.83 -10.14 -13.54
C VAL A 83 5.23 -10.77 -13.45
N PRO A 84 5.49 -11.94 -14.07
CA PRO A 84 6.82 -12.53 -14.05
C PRO A 84 7.79 -11.70 -14.88
N VAL A 85 9.00 -11.46 -14.37
CA VAL A 85 10.11 -10.91 -15.16
C VAL A 85 10.65 -12.04 -16.04
N GLY A 86 10.01 -12.29 -17.18
CA GLY A 86 10.50 -13.25 -18.16
C GLY A 86 11.96 -12.96 -18.51
N ARG A 87 12.78 -14.00 -18.66
CA ARG A 87 14.05 -13.84 -19.38
C ARG A 87 13.68 -13.45 -20.80
N SER A 88 14.04 -12.25 -21.23
CA SER A 88 14.08 -11.88 -22.64
C SER A 88 15.00 -12.86 -23.36
N GLN A 89 14.45 -13.96 -23.87
CA GLN A 89 15.02 -14.69 -24.99
C GLN A 89 14.47 -14.07 -26.27
N ASP A 90 14.75 -12.78 -26.44
CA ASP A 90 14.84 -12.17 -27.76
C ASP A 90 16.34 -12.13 -28.06
N VAL A 91 16.96 -13.32 -28.14
CA VAL A 91 18.17 -13.43 -28.96
C VAL A 91 17.60 -13.58 -30.36
N GLU A 92 17.40 -12.44 -31.03
CA GLU A 92 17.34 -12.44 -32.49
C GLU A 92 18.61 -13.15 -32.96
N GLU A 93 18.43 -14.39 -33.43
CA GLU A 93 19.41 -15.17 -34.17
C GLU A 93 19.62 -14.50 -35.54
N GLU A 94 20.01 -13.22 -35.54
CA GLU A 94 20.23 -12.46 -36.76
C GLU A 94 21.64 -12.74 -37.27
N ALA A 95 21.69 -13.73 -38.15
CA ALA A 95 22.62 -13.91 -39.26
C ALA A 95 24.12 -13.87 -38.93
N LEU A 96 24.68 -15.04 -38.57
CA LEU A 96 26.06 -15.33 -38.92
C LEU A 96 26.17 -15.32 -40.46
N PRO A 97 27.08 -14.54 -41.08
CA PRO A 97 27.28 -14.59 -42.53
C PRO A 97 27.78 -15.99 -42.91
N GLU A 98 27.11 -16.64 -43.86
CA GLU A 98 27.66 -17.84 -44.48
C GLU A 98 28.98 -17.49 -45.18
N LEU A 99 30.00 -18.30 -44.91
CA LEU A 99 31.39 -18.13 -45.38
C LEU A 99 31.52 -18.22 -46.90
#